data_AF-A0AB37N598-F1
#
_entry.id   AF-A0AB37N598-F1
#
_cell.length_a   1.000
_cell.length_b   1.000
_cell.length_c   1.000
_cell.angle_alpha   90.00
_cell.angle_beta   90.00
_cell.angle_gamma   90.00
#
_symmetry.space_group_name_H-M   'P 1'
#
loop_
_entity.id
_entity.type
_entity.pdbx_description
1 polymer ?
#
loop_
_entity_poly.entity_id
_entity_poly.type
_entity_poly.pdbx_seq_one_letter_code
_entity_poly.pdbx_strand_id
1 'polypeptide(L)'
;MIKELRVGNYVAYKGKPSLVCALDYDPKLRKENISVVYKWGEPPYKTNGDIQPILLTEKLVLQCGFNQLDDYTFDNDEMEITQDWDDQTVYYITTHANEYTVSGHRIEYLHQLQNAYFCLSGGKELEVNL
;
A
#
# COMPACT_ATOMS: atom_id res chain seq x y z
N MET A 1 -5.96 -8.90 -3.27
CA MET A 1 -4.99 -8.94 -2.14
C MET A 1 -3.72 -9.73 -2.45
N ILE A 2 -3.59 -11.06 -2.24
CA ILE A 2 -2.28 -11.73 -2.38
C ILE A 2 -1.63 -11.50 -3.75
N LYS A 3 -2.44 -11.54 -4.83
CA LYS A 3 -1.99 -11.25 -6.21
C LYS A 3 -1.45 -9.84 -6.45
N GLU A 4 -1.78 -8.88 -5.58
CA GLU A 4 -1.27 -7.51 -5.66
C GLU A 4 -0.05 -7.31 -4.78
N LEU A 5 0.25 -8.22 -3.84
CA LEU A 5 1.34 -8.02 -2.91
C LEU A 5 2.71 -8.13 -3.60
N ARG A 6 3.62 -7.27 -3.16
CA ARG A 6 5.05 -7.30 -3.48
C ARG A 6 5.86 -7.33 -2.18
N VAL A 7 7.08 -7.83 -2.26
CA VAL A 7 8.09 -7.61 -1.19
C VAL A 7 8.21 -6.10 -0.96
N GLY A 8 8.18 -5.68 0.32
CA GLY A 8 8.14 -4.28 0.72
C GLY A 8 6.74 -3.74 1.05
N ASN A 9 5.66 -4.47 0.72
CA ASN A 9 4.32 -4.04 1.13
C ASN A 9 4.09 -4.24 2.64
N TYR A 10 3.35 -3.32 3.24
CA TYR A 10 2.83 -3.45 4.60
C TYR A 10 1.45 -4.12 4.59
N VAL A 11 1.28 -5.08 5.49
CA VAL A 11 0.03 -5.80 5.76
C VAL A 11 -0.15 -5.95 7.26
N ALA A 12 -1.36 -6.24 7.73
CA ALA A 12 -1.61 -6.58 9.12
C ALA A 12 -1.50 -8.11 9.30
N TYR A 13 -0.46 -8.59 9.98
CA TYR A 13 -0.34 -9.99 10.40
C TYR A 13 -0.76 -10.12 11.86
N LYS A 14 -1.78 -10.93 12.14
CA LYS A 14 -2.35 -11.09 13.49
C LYS A 14 -2.69 -9.74 14.16
N GLY A 15 -3.21 -8.80 13.37
CA GLY A 15 -3.61 -7.46 13.82
C GLY A 15 -2.45 -6.48 14.03
N LYS A 16 -1.20 -6.85 13.70
CA LYS A 16 -0.03 -5.98 13.82
C LYS A 16 0.51 -5.62 12.44
N PRO A 17 0.88 -4.35 12.18
CA PRO A 17 1.59 -3.99 10.96
C PRO A 17 2.85 -4.83 10.80
N SER A 18 3.05 -5.36 9.60
CA SER A 18 4.14 -6.26 9.25
C SER A 18 4.50 -6.06 7.80
N LEU A 19 5.77 -6.24 7.48
CA LEU A 19 6.28 -6.07 6.14
C LEU A 19 6.38 -7.42 5.43
N VAL A 20 5.90 -7.50 4.20
CA VAL A 20 6.11 -8.65 3.33
C VAL A 20 7.59 -8.69 2.93
N CYS A 21 8.29 -9.77 3.31
CA CYS A 21 9.70 -9.96 3.00
C CYS A 21 9.97 -11.08 1.99
N ALA A 22 9.01 -11.99 1.77
CA ALA A 22 9.08 -12.97 0.69
C ALA A 22 7.68 -13.44 0.27
N LEU A 23 7.57 -13.83 -1.00
CA LEU A 23 6.39 -14.45 -1.60
C LEU A 23 6.86 -15.71 -2.33
N ASP A 24 6.40 -16.88 -1.86
CA ASP A 24 6.79 -18.18 -2.39
C ASP A 24 5.56 -18.96 -2.84
N TYR A 25 5.72 -19.87 -3.81
CA TYR A 25 4.71 -20.85 -4.16
C TYR A 25 5.16 -22.24 -3.74
N ASP A 26 4.37 -22.94 -2.93
CA ASP A 26 4.58 -24.35 -2.63
C ASP A 26 3.91 -25.20 -3.71
N PRO A 27 4.67 -25.84 -4.62
CA PRO A 27 4.11 -26.65 -5.69
C PRO A 27 3.45 -27.94 -5.21
N LYS A 28 3.83 -28.46 -4.03
CA LYS A 28 3.23 -29.68 -3.45
C LYS A 28 1.87 -29.38 -2.88
N LEU A 29 1.74 -28.25 -2.18
CA LEU A 29 0.47 -27.82 -1.59
C LEU A 29 -0.40 -27.00 -2.54
N ARG A 30 0.17 -26.55 -3.67
CA ARG A 30 -0.44 -25.60 -4.61
C ARG A 30 -0.92 -24.33 -3.89
N LYS A 31 -0.12 -23.83 -2.97
CA LYS A 31 -0.44 -22.67 -2.13
C LYS A 31 0.64 -21.61 -2.22
N GLU A 32 0.19 -20.36 -2.26
CA GLU A 32 1.04 -19.19 -2.06
C GLU A 32 1.36 -19.09 -0.57
N ASN A 33 2.64 -18.89 -0.25
CA ASN A 33 3.14 -18.63 1.08
C ASN A 33 3.70 -17.22 1.13
N ILE A 34 3.42 -16.53 2.23
CA ILE A 34 3.85 -15.17 2.46
C ILE A 34 4.73 -15.20 3.69
N SER A 35 5.90 -14.60 3.60
CA SER A 35 6.76 -14.36 4.75
C SER A 35 6.66 -12.90 5.14
N VAL A 36 6.42 -12.64 6.41
CA VAL A 36 6.33 -11.28 6.97
C VAL A 36 7.27 -11.10 8.15
N VAL A 37 7.70 -9.86 8.38
CA VAL A 37 8.48 -9.45 9.57
C VAL A 37 7.79 -8.28 10.25
N TYR A 38 7.84 -8.20 11.58
CA TYR A 38 7.38 -6.99 12.27
C TYR A 38 8.37 -5.84 12.09
N LYS A 39 9.67 -6.17 12.03
CA LYS A 39 10.76 -5.23 11.78
C LYS A 39 11.82 -5.87 10.91
N TRP A 40 12.41 -5.08 9.99
CA TRP A 40 13.54 -5.53 9.19
C TRP A 40 14.68 -6.05 10.07
N GLY A 41 15.20 -7.23 9.72
CA GLY A 41 16.25 -7.93 10.47
C GLY A 41 15.74 -8.95 11.49
N GLU A 42 14.43 -9.01 11.75
CA GLU A 42 13.84 -10.08 12.58
C GLU A 42 13.58 -11.37 11.79
N PRO A 43 13.54 -12.54 12.47
CA PRO A 43 13.15 -13.79 11.84
C PRO A 43 11.74 -13.71 11.23
N PRO A 44 11.55 -14.16 9.98
CA PRO A 44 10.27 -14.05 9.30
C PRO A 44 9.24 -15.07 9.82
N TYR A 45 7.98 -14.66 9.85
CA TYR A 45 6.83 -15.53 10.04
C TYR A 45 6.27 -15.96 8.69
N LYS A 46 6.18 -17.28 8.48
CA LYS A 46 5.49 -17.84 7.32
C LYS A 46 4.01 -17.98 7.61
N THR A 47 3.17 -17.52 6.69
CA THR A 47 1.71 -17.67 6.74
C THR A 47 1.15 -17.88 5.33
N ASN A 48 -0.04 -18.46 5.26
CA ASN A 48 -0.77 -18.75 4.02
C ASN A 48 -2.17 -18.12 4.00
N GLY A 49 -2.44 -17.13 4.87
CA GLY A 49 -3.74 -16.46 4.91
C GLY A 49 -4.03 -15.58 6.12
N ASP A 50 -3.20 -15.55 7.16
CA ASP A 50 -3.44 -14.75 8.38
C ASP A 50 -2.98 -13.28 8.24
N ILE A 51 -3.06 -12.75 7.02
CA ILE A 51 -2.76 -11.36 6.72
C ILE A 51 -4.04 -10.64 6.30
N GLN A 52 -4.13 -9.37 6.66
CA GLN A 52 -5.22 -8.48 6.29
C GLN A 52 -4.62 -7.23 5.65
N PRO A 53 -5.35 -6.59 4.72
CA PRO A 53 -4.88 -5.35 4.15
C PRO A 53 -5.02 -4.24 5.21
N ILE A 54 -4.16 -3.22 5.14
CA ILE A 54 -4.28 -2.06 6.01
C ILE A 54 -5.08 -1.00 5.26
N LEU A 55 -6.24 -0.60 5.80
CA LEU A 55 -7.06 0.46 5.22
C LEU A 55 -6.24 1.74 5.09
N LEU A 56 -6.28 2.35 3.90
CA LEU A 56 -5.63 3.63 3.66
C LEU A 56 -6.52 4.74 4.23
N THR A 57 -6.14 5.24 5.40
CA THR A 57 -6.80 6.40 6.01
C THR A 57 -6.03 7.67 5.67
N GLU A 58 -6.68 8.83 5.76
CA GLU A 58 -6.02 10.13 5.60
C GLU A 58 -4.78 10.27 6.51
N LYS A 59 -4.90 9.87 7.78
CA LYS A 59 -3.77 9.84 8.72
C LYS A 59 -2.60 9.04 8.15
N LEU A 60 -2.89 7.90 7.53
CA LEU A 60 -1.87 7.03 6.96
C LEU A 60 -1.26 7.62 5.68
N VAL A 61 -2.06 8.30 4.85
CA VAL A 61 -1.57 9.07 3.69
C VAL A 61 -0.53 10.11 4.13
N LEU A 62 -0.84 10.89 5.18
CA LEU A 62 0.10 11.86 5.76
C LEU A 62 1.36 11.17 6.35
N GLN A 63 1.20 10.02 7.01
CA GLN A 63 2.33 9.21 7.51
C GLN A 63 3.20 8.62 6.39
N CYS A 64 2.71 8.59 5.15
CA CYS A 64 3.45 8.20 3.95
C CYS A 64 4.18 9.39 3.28
N GLY A 65 4.22 10.56 3.92
CA GLY A 65 4.93 11.73 3.42
C GLY A 65 4.16 12.55 2.38
N PHE A 66 2.85 12.32 2.25
CA PHE A 66 2.00 13.19 1.45
C PHE A 66 1.63 14.46 2.23
N ASN A 67 1.57 15.58 1.52
CA ASN A 67 1.04 16.84 1.99
C ASN A 67 -0.39 16.99 1.51
N GLN A 68 -1.22 17.68 2.28
CA GLN A 68 -2.57 18.02 1.87
C GLN A 68 -2.54 19.32 1.03
N LEU A 69 -3.07 19.25 -0.20
CA LEU A 69 -3.18 20.39 -1.10
C LEU A 69 -4.53 21.10 -0.94
N ASP A 70 -5.61 20.33 -0.80
CA ASP A 70 -6.98 20.80 -0.56
C ASP A 70 -7.76 19.79 0.29
N ASP A 71 -9.08 19.97 0.42
CA ASP A 71 -9.94 19.13 1.25
C ASP A 71 -9.87 17.63 0.91
N TYR A 72 -9.52 17.25 -0.32
CA TYR A 72 -9.54 15.86 -0.80
C TYR A 72 -8.25 15.42 -1.51
N THR A 73 -7.36 16.34 -1.89
CA THR A 73 -6.18 16.09 -2.70
C THR A 73 -4.91 16.12 -1.87
N PHE A 74 -4.04 15.14 -2.08
CA PHE A 74 -2.76 14.95 -1.40
C PHE A 74 -1.65 14.69 -2.41
N ASP A 75 -0.44 15.18 -2.16
CA ASP A 75 0.72 14.95 -3.04
C ASP A 75 2.04 14.74 -2.28
N ASN A 76 3.02 14.07 -2.89
CA ASN A 76 4.36 13.90 -2.30
C ASN A 76 5.52 14.11 -3.29
N ASP A 77 5.41 15.15 -4.14
CA ASP A 77 6.28 15.47 -5.29
C ASP A 77 6.31 14.41 -6.42
N GLU A 78 6.18 13.13 -6.09
CA GLU A 78 6.26 12.00 -7.03
C GLU A 78 4.88 11.58 -7.55
N MET A 79 3.84 11.71 -6.73
CA MET A 79 2.46 11.42 -7.14
C MET A 79 1.44 12.25 -6.37
N GLU A 80 0.28 12.46 -7.00
CA GLU A 80 -0.90 13.08 -6.43
C GLU A 80 -2.01 12.02 -6.34
N ILE A 81 -2.74 12.04 -5.22
CA ILE A 81 -3.94 11.23 -5.02
C ILE A 81 -5.09 12.09 -4.54
N THR A 82 -6.30 11.78 -4.98
CA THR A 82 -7.50 12.46 -4.53
C THR A 82 -8.51 11.46 -3.98
N GLN A 83 -9.07 11.81 -2.83
CA GLN A 83 -10.12 11.03 -2.18
C GLN A 83 -11.44 11.16 -2.95
N ASP A 84 -12.16 10.05 -3.09
CA ASP A 84 -13.48 10.01 -3.73
C ASP A 84 -14.49 10.82 -2.91
N TRP A 85 -15.31 11.63 -3.60
CA TRP A 85 -16.28 12.51 -2.97
C TRP A 85 -17.45 11.76 -2.34
N ASP A 86 -17.85 10.63 -2.92
CA ASP A 86 -18.95 9.80 -2.43
C ASP A 86 -18.47 8.73 -1.43
N ASP A 87 -17.21 8.29 -1.55
CA ASP A 87 -16.61 7.25 -0.69
C ASP A 87 -15.21 7.64 -0.18
N GLN A 88 -15.16 8.31 0.97
CA GLN A 88 -13.89 8.76 1.58
C GLN A 88 -12.93 7.63 1.99
N THR A 89 -13.27 6.36 1.77
CA THR A 89 -12.32 5.24 1.96
C THR A 89 -11.51 4.92 0.70
N VAL A 90 -11.78 5.63 -0.41
CA VAL A 90 -11.19 5.38 -1.72
C VAL A 90 -10.39 6.60 -2.17
N TYR A 91 -9.24 6.33 -2.76
CA TYR A 91 -8.42 7.32 -3.45
C TYR A 91 -8.22 6.92 -4.92
N TYR A 92 -7.98 7.92 -5.77
CA TYR A 92 -7.53 7.73 -7.15
C TYR A 92 -6.23 8.48 -7.38
N ILE A 93 -5.42 8.00 -8.33
CA ILE A 93 -4.23 8.71 -8.78
C ILE A 93 -4.67 9.83 -9.73
N THR A 94 -4.28 11.04 -9.40
CA THR A 94 -4.70 12.27 -10.07
C THR A 94 -3.47 13.12 -10.42
N THR A 95 -3.70 14.23 -11.10
CA THR A 95 -2.66 15.24 -11.36
C THR A 95 -3.31 16.59 -11.60
N HIS A 96 -2.52 17.65 -11.39
CA HIS A 96 -2.94 19.04 -11.54
C HIS A 96 -4.10 19.36 -10.60
N ALA A 97 -3.96 19.02 -9.31
CA ALA A 97 -4.97 19.25 -8.27
C ALA A 97 -6.34 18.67 -8.64
N ASN A 98 -6.36 17.36 -8.96
CA ASN A 98 -7.55 16.60 -9.34
C ASN A 98 -8.23 17.05 -10.65
N GLU A 99 -7.59 17.86 -11.49
CA GLU A 99 -8.14 18.19 -12.81
C GLU A 99 -8.21 16.96 -13.73
N TYR A 100 -7.26 16.03 -13.57
CA TYR A 100 -7.18 14.83 -14.40
C TYR A 100 -6.98 13.56 -13.57
N THR A 101 -7.83 12.56 -13.80
CA THR A 101 -7.62 11.20 -13.30
C THR A 101 -6.58 10.49 -14.16
N VAL A 102 -5.46 10.11 -13.54
CA VAL A 102 -4.38 9.35 -14.20
C VAL A 102 -4.77 7.89 -14.37
N SER A 103 -5.50 7.33 -13.39
CA SER A 103 -5.95 5.94 -13.40
C SER A 103 -7.29 5.80 -12.69
N GLY A 104 -8.23 5.06 -13.29
CA GLY A 104 -9.50 4.68 -12.66
C GLY A 104 -9.38 3.55 -11.64
N HIS A 105 -8.15 3.14 -11.28
CA HIS A 105 -7.92 2.11 -10.27
C HIS A 105 -8.13 2.71 -8.86
N ARG A 106 -9.04 2.11 -8.11
CA ARG A 106 -9.33 2.47 -6.72
C ARG A 106 -8.17 2.06 -5.81
N ILE A 107 -7.72 2.99 -4.97
CA ILE A 107 -6.73 2.75 -3.92
C ILE A 107 -7.47 2.84 -2.58
N GLU A 108 -7.68 1.68 -1.95
CA GLU A 108 -8.40 1.53 -0.67
C GLU A 108 -7.44 1.10 0.45
N TYR A 109 -6.31 0.49 0.08
CA TYR A 109 -5.39 -0.13 1.03
C TYR A 109 -3.95 0.36 0.84
N LEU A 110 -3.18 0.38 1.93
CA LEU A 110 -1.79 0.86 1.95
C LEU A 110 -0.92 0.16 0.89
N HIS A 111 -1.05 -1.16 0.72
CA HIS A 111 -0.24 -1.90 -0.25
C HIS A 111 -0.48 -1.43 -1.69
N GLN A 112 -1.69 -0.97 -2.01
CA GLN A 112 -2.01 -0.45 -3.34
C GLN A 112 -1.33 0.90 -3.58
N LEU A 113 -1.33 1.78 -2.58
CA LEU A 113 -0.60 3.05 -2.63
C LEU A 113 0.91 2.80 -2.77
N GLN A 114 1.48 1.90 -1.98
CA GLN A 114 2.90 1.54 -2.07
C GLN A 114 3.27 1.02 -3.45
N ASN A 115 2.43 0.17 -4.06
CA ASN A 115 2.68 -0.35 -5.39
C ASN A 115 2.55 0.72 -6.48
N ALA A 116 1.55 1.60 -6.38
CA ALA A 116 1.41 2.74 -7.27
C ALA A 116 2.64 3.66 -7.20
N TYR A 117 3.06 4.03 -5.98
CA TYR A 117 4.25 4.84 -5.76
C TYR A 117 5.51 4.18 -6.33
N PHE A 118 5.72 2.89 -6.07
CA PHE A 118 6.86 2.15 -6.61
C PHE A 118 6.90 2.20 -8.14
N CYS A 119 5.75 2.01 -8.80
CA CYS A 119 5.65 2.08 -10.26
C CYS A 119 5.94 3.48 -10.80
N LEU A 120 5.39 4.53 -10.18
CA LEU A 120 5.51 5.92 -10.66
C LEU A 120 6.89 6.53 -10.37
N SER A 121 7.47 6.22 -9.21
CA SER A 121 8.78 6.73 -8.78
C SER A 121 9.99 6.03 -9.44
N GLY A 122 9.75 5.06 -10.33
CA GLY A 122 10.81 4.29 -10.97
C GLY A 122 11.49 3.28 -10.04
N GLY A 123 10.75 2.76 -9.04
CA GLY A 123 11.21 1.68 -8.16
C GLY A 123 11.64 2.11 -6.76
N LYS A 124 11.27 3.32 -6.30
CA LYS A 124 11.49 3.73 -4.91
C LYS A 124 10.41 3.13 -4.02
N GLU A 125 10.81 2.67 -2.83
CA GLU A 125 9.84 2.23 -1.81
C GLU A 125 9.24 3.45 -1.12
N LEU A 126 7.92 3.44 -0.92
CA LEU A 126 7.23 4.46 -0.15
C LEU A 126 7.63 4.34 1.33
N GLU A 127 8.13 5.42 1.91
CA GLU A 127 8.39 5.50 3.34
C GLU A 127 7.06 5.53 4.11
N VAL A 128 6.88 4.65 5.10
CA VAL A 128 5.64 4.56 5.88
C VAL A 128 5.98 4.61 7.38
N ASN A 129 5.49 5.65 8.05
CA ASN A 129 5.73 5.86 9.48
C ASN A 129 4.59 5.27 10.34
N LEU A 130 4.60 3.95 10.54
CA LEU A 130 3.59 3.16 11.30
C LEU A 130 3.89 3.05 12.81
#